data_AF-A0A9E3BM00-F1
#
_entry.id   AF-A0A9E3BM00-F1
#
_cell.length_a   1.000
_cell.length_b   1.000
_cell.length_c   1.000
_cell.angle_alpha   90.00
_cell.angle_beta   90.00
_cell.angle_gamma   90.00
#
_symmetry.space_group_name_H-M   'P 1'
#
loop_
_entity.id
_entity.type
_entity.pdbx_description
1 polymer ?
#
loop_
_entity_poly.entity_id
_entity_poly.type
_entity_poly.pdbx_seq_one_letter_code
_entity_poly.pdbx_strand_id
1 'polypeptide(L)'
;MERTRFITHRDTRILVVDFSGIEELDELAREGERVSLVIRAEPPDSLRLLIDFTGVPYNLRVVRVLAEIAEGNADHVRARAMVGIPQTALPSVRAVSEYTRRPAEAFADRDAALEWLVLQ
;
A
#
# COMPACT_ATOMS: atom_id res chain seq x y z
N MET A 1 11.95 -12.55 -7.67
CA MET A 1 11.65 -11.13 -7.95
C MET A 1 11.58 -10.39 -6.63
N GLU A 2 12.01 -9.13 -6.59
CA GLU A 2 11.95 -8.31 -5.37
C GLU A 2 10.52 -7.82 -5.14
N ARG A 3 9.94 -8.14 -3.97
CA ARG A 3 8.56 -7.79 -3.58
C ARG A 3 8.38 -6.27 -3.44
N THR A 4 9.44 -5.56 -3.06
CA THR A 4 9.44 -4.10 -2.92
C THR A 4 10.41 -3.49 -3.91
N ARG A 5 9.93 -2.62 -4.82
CA ARG A 5 10.80 -2.00 -5.85
C ARG A 5 10.24 -0.70 -6.38
N PHE A 6 11.12 0.18 -6.85
CA PHE A 6 10.72 1.38 -7.57
C PHE A 6 10.48 1.09 -9.05
N ILE A 7 9.44 1.72 -9.59
CA ILE A 7 9.18 1.81 -11.02
C ILE A 7 8.96 3.27 -11.42
N THR A 8 9.09 3.55 -12.71
CA THR A 8 8.68 4.82 -13.29
C THR A 8 7.48 4.57 -14.20
N HIS A 9 6.39 5.30 -13.97
CA HIS A 9 5.19 5.28 -14.81
C HIS A 9 4.86 6.72 -15.20
N ARG A 10 4.88 7.05 -16.50
CA ARG A 10 4.63 8.42 -17.02
C ARG A 10 5.38 9.51 -16.23
N ASP A 11 6.70 9.32 -16.09
CA ASP A 11 7.62 10.21 -15.35
C ASP A 11 7.38 10.32 -13.83
N THR A 12 6.44 9.54 -13.28
CA THR A 12 6.18 9.46 -11.85
C THR A 12 6.90 8.25 -11.26
N ARG A 13 7.74 8.48 -10.24
CA ARG A 13 8.38 7.42 -9.45
C ARG A 13 7.37 6.84 -8.46
N ILE A 14 7.14 5.53 -8.56
CA ILE A 14 6.17 4.79 -7.73
C ILE A 14 6.90 3.64 -7.03
N LEU A 15 6.65 3.48 -5.74
CA LEU A 15 7.11 2.34 -4.97
C LEU A 15 6.05 1.24 -5.04
N VAL A 16 6.40 0.11 -5.63
CA VAL A 16 5.56 -1.09 -5.69
C VAL A 16 5.88 -1.95 -4.49
N VAL A 17 4.85 -2.35 -3.76
CA VAL A 17 4.90 -3.26 -2.60
C VAL A 17 4.00 -4.46 -2.89
N ASP A 18 4.61 -5.64 -2.93
CA ASP A 18 3.94 -6.89 -3.29
C ASP A 18 3.79 -7.80 -2.07
N PHE A 19 2.63 -7.71 -1.41
CA PHE A 19 2.22 -8.64 -0.36
C PHE A 19 1.44 -9.84 -0.91
N SER A 20 1.32 -9.99 -2.24
CA SER A 20 0.50 -11.03 -2.82
C SER A 20 0.96 -12.43 -2.38
N GLY A 21 -0.02 -13.28 -2.10
CA GLY A 21 0.17 -14.65 -1.63
C GLY A 21 0.75 -14.80 -0.22
N ILE A 22 0.90 -13.71 0.55
CA ILE A 22 1.29 -13.81 1.96
C ILE A 22 0.04 -14.10 2.80
N GLU A 23 -0.07 -15.35 3.25
CA GLU A 23 -1.19 -15.81 4.07
C GLU A 23 -0.88 -15.74 5.58
N GLU A 24 0.38 -15.87 5.94
CA GLU A 24 0.83 -15.93 7.34
C GLU A 24 1.10 -14.54 7.92
N LEU A 25 0.53 -14.27 9.09
CA LEU A 25 0.62 -12.95 9.75
C LEU A 25 2.07 -12.56 10.07
N ASP A 26 2.89 -13.53 10.50
CA ASP A 26 4.30 -13.29 10.82
C ASP A 26 5.13 -12.97 9.58
N GLU A 27 4.80 -13.58 8.43
CA GLU A 27 5.45 -13.25 7.15
C GLU A 27 5.06 -11.85 6.70
N LEU A 28 3.78 -11.49 6.82
CA LEU A 28 3.28 -10.16 6.51
C LEU A 28 3.96 -9.09 7.36
N ALA A 29 4.13 -9.33 8.66
CA ALA A 29 4.81 -8.40 9.56
C ALA A 29 6.29 -8.21 9.17
N ARG A 30 7.02 -9.31 8.91
CA ARG A 30 8.42 -9.24 8.48
C ARG A 30 8.59 -8.52 7.15
N GLU A 31 7.70 -8.75 6.20
CA GLU A 31 7.74 -8.03 4.92
C GLU A 31 7.37 -6.56 5.10
N GLY A 32 6.40 -6.26 5.97
CA GLY A 32 6.05 -4.90 6.39
C GLY A 32 7.22 -4.12 6.99
N GLU A 33 8.06 -4.77 7.81
CA GLU A 33 9.29 -4.16 8.33
C GLU A 33 10.29 -3.81 7.21
N ARG A 34 10.50 -4.72 6.24
CA ARG A 34 11.36 -4.44 5.08
C ARG A 34 10.85 -3.27 4.26
N VAL A 35 9.54 -3.26 3.99
CA VAL A 35 8.87 -2.15 3.30
C VAL A 35 9.07 -0.83 4.06
N SER A 36 8.94 -0.86 5.39
CA SER A 36 9.11 0.32 6.24
C SER A 36 10.53 0.89 6.17
N LEU A 37 11.55 0.03 6.10
CA LEU A 37 12.93 0.48 5.92
C LEU A 37 13.12 1.23 4.59
N VAL A 38 12.51 0.74 3.51
CA VAL A 38 12.57 1.41 2.20
C VAL A 38 11.80 2.73 2.23
N ILE A 39 10.60 2.76 2.82
CA ILE A 39 9.77 3.96 2.88
C ILE A 39 10.46 5.07 3.69
N ARG A 40 10.99 4.75 4.87
CA ARG A 40 11.59 5.74 5.78
C ARG A 40 12.94 6.28 5.31
N ALA A 41 13.56 5.63 4.31
CA ALA A 41 14.78 6.13 3.68
C ALA A 41 14.50 7.29 2.70
N GLU A 42 13.25 7.51 2.31
CA GLU A 42 12.85 8.53 1.34
C GLU A 42 12.39 9.82 2.06
N PRO A 43 12.38 10.97 1.38
CA PRO A 43 11.92 12.22 2.00
C PRO A 43 10.45 12.16 2.44
N PRO A 44 10.05 12.95 3.45
CA PRO A 44 8.64 13.14 3.81
C PRO A 44 7.77 13.56 2.62
N ASP A 45 6.52 13.10 2.59
CA ASP A 45 5.50 13.40 1.56
C ASP A 45 5.96 13.18 0.10
N SER A 46 6.89 12.25 -0.13
CA SER A 46 7.46 12.02 -1.47
C SER A 46 6.89 10.80 -2.18
N LEU A 47 6.46 9.78 -1.42
CA LEU A 47 6.17 8.47 -1.98
C LEU A 47 4.73 8.32 -2.46
N ARG A 48 4.62 7.75 -3.65
CA ARG A 48 3.40 7.18 -4.21
C ARG A 48 3.54 5.66 -4.18
N LEU A 49 2.64 5.01 -3.49
CA LEU A 49 2.69 3.56 -3.24
C LEU A 49 1.63 2.85 -4.07
N LEU A 50 2.05 1.80 -4.77
CA LEU A 50 1.16 0.76 -5.27
C LEU A 50 1.33 -0.48 -4.39
N ILE A 51 0.26 -0.95 -3.76
CA ILE A 51 0.30 -2.11 -2.86
C ILE A 51 -0.59 -3.21 -3.40
N ASP A 52 -0.04 -4.42 -3.55
CA ASP A 52 -0.78 -5.60 -3.98
C ASP A 52 -1.10 -6.51 -2.79
N PHE A 53 -2.38 -6.67 -2.49
CA PHE A 53 -2.91 -7.54 -1.45
C PHE A 53 -3.57 -8.81 -1.99
N THR A 54 -3.34 -9.17 -3.26
CA THR A 54 -3.98 -10.32 -3.89
C THR A 54 -3.65 -11.61 -3.13
N GLY A 55 -4.69 -12.29 -2.63
CA GLY A 55 -4.53 -13.53 -1.86
C GLY A 55 -4.16 -13.31 -0.38
N VAL A 56 -4.05 -12.08 0.09
CA VAL A 56 -3.84 -11.79 1.53
C VAL A 56 -5.17 -11.94 2.29
N PRO A 57 -5.21 -12.69 3.40
CA PRO A 57 -6.42 -12.86 4.19
C PRO A 57 -6.95 -11.53 4.74
N TYR A 58 -8.22 -11.22 4.47
CA TYR A 58 -8.86 -10.03 5.01
C TYR A 58 -9.54 -10.34 6.35
N ASN A 59 -8.81 -10.12 7.46
CA ASN A 59 -9.33 -10.28 8.82
C ASN A 59 -8.76 -9.21 9.76
N LEU A 60 -9.35 -9.09 10.96
CA LEU A 60 -8.99 -8.03 11.91
C LEU A 60 -7.51 -8.04 12.33
N ARG A 61 -6.88 -9.23 12.41
CA ARG A 61 -5.46 -9.33 12.78
C ARG A 61 -4.57 -8.78 11.67
N VAL A 62 -4.85 -9.15 10.43
CA VAL A 62 -4.13 -8.64 9.25
C VAL A 62 -4.32 -7.14 9.11
N VAL A 63 -5.57 -6.64 9.22
CA VAL A 63 -5.87 -5.20 9.13
C VAL A 63 -5.11 -4.40 10.20
N ARG A 64 -4.99 -4.92 11.43
CA ARG A 64 -4.21 -4.25 12.49
C ARG A 64 -2.73 -4.14 12.15
N VAL A 65 -2.10 -5.22 11.70
CA VAL A 65 -0.68 -5.21 11.30
C VAL A 65 -0.46 -4.21 10.17
N LEU A 66 -1.32 -4.21 9.15
CA LEU A 66 -1.22 -3.25 8.04
C LEU A 66 -1.45 -1.81 8.48
N ALA A 67 -2.35 -1.57 9.44
CA ALA A 67 -2.58 -0.24 10.01
C ALA A 67 -1.35 0.28 10.76
N GLU A 68 -0.70 -0.57 11.57
CA GLU A 68 0.52 -0.21 12.30
C GLU A 68 1.67 0.14 11.34
N ILE A 69 1.86 -0.68 10.29
CA ILE A 69 2.82 -0.39 9.21
C ILE A 69 2.48 0.94 8.53
N ALA A 70 1.20 1.16 8.20
CA ALA A 70 0.75 2.37 7.52
C ALA A 70 0.95 3.64 8.38
N GLU A 71 0.64 3.57 9.68
CA GLU A 71 0.81 4.67 10.63
C GLU A 71 2.30 5.02 10.81
N GLY A 72 3.15 4.01 11.03
CA GLY A 72 4.59 4.21 11.21
C GLY A 72 5.33 4.71 9.96
N ASN A 73 4.69 4.73 8.80
CA ASN A 73 5.26 5.17 7.54
C ASN A 73 4.55 6.40 6.96
N ALA A 74 3.54 6.90 7.67
CA ALA A 74 2.62 7.88 7.15
C ALA A 74 3.38 9.09 6.59
N ASP A 75 4.27 9.73 7.36
CA ASP A 75 4.93 10.99 6.99
C ASP A 75 5.74 10.97 5.68
N HIS A 76 6.07 9.80 5.15
CA HIS A 76 6.79 9.64 3.89
C HIS A 76 5.87 9.42 2.68
N VAL A 77 4.61 9.07 2.93
CA VAL A 77 3.65 8.63 1.93
C VAL A 77 2.67 9.74 1.57
N ARG A 78 2.74 10.19 0.32
CA ARG A 78 1.80 11.13 -0.29
C ARG A 78 0.47 10.46 -0.65
N ALA A 79 0.53 9.32 -1.33
CA ALA A 79 -0.67 8.61 -1.79
C ALA A 79 -0.47 7.10 -1.89
N ARG A 80 -1.56 6.34 -1.76
CA ARG A 80 -1.58 4.88 -1.84
C ARG A 80 -2.67 4.40 -2.78
N ALA A 81 -2.31 3.55 -3.73
CA ALA A 81 -3.25 2.75 -4.49
C ALA A 81 -3.10 1.28 -4.10
N MET A 82 -4.21 0.58 -3.94
CA MET A 82 -4.24 -0.82 -3.51
C MET A 82 -4.97 -1.68 -4.52
N VAL A 83 -4.49 -2.89 -4.76
CA VAL A 83 -5.18 -3.91 -5.56
C VAL A 83 -5.33 -5.20 -4.76
N GLY A 84 -6.23 -6.08 -5.18
CA GLY A 84 -6.47 -7.36 -4.49
C GLY A 84 -7.30 -7.27 -3.21
N ILE A 85 -7.87 -6.09 -2.90
CA ILE A 85 -8.78 -5.92 -1.77
C ILE A 85 -10.18 -6.42 -2.15
N PRO A 86 -10.85 -7.25 -1.31
CA PRO A 86 -12.23 -7.67 -1.56
C PRO A 86 -13.20 -6.49 -1.71
N GLN A 87 -14.17 -6.57 -2.63
CA GLN A 87 -15.13 -5.49 -2.85
C GLN A 87 -15.93 -5.11 -1.58
N THR A 88 -16.19 -6.10 -0.73
CA THR A 88 -16.88 -5.91 0.57
C THR A 88 -16.07 -5.09 1.57
N ALA A 89 -14.75 -4.96 1.38
CA ALA A 89 -13.85 -4.20 2.24
C ALA A 89 -13.61 -2.76 1.76
N LEU A 90 -14.02 -2.40 0.53
CA LEU A 90 -13.80 -1.06 -0.05
C LEU A 90 -14.37 0.10 0.80
N PRO A 91 -15.57 -0.01 1.42
CA PRO A 91 -16.08 1.06 2.28
C PRO A 91 -15.16 1.35 3.47
N SER A 92 -14.55 0.32 4.06
CA SER A 92 -13.62 0.48 5.18
C SER A 92 -12.33 1.19 4.75
N VAL A 93 -11.81 0.87 3.55
CA VAL A 93 -10.62 1.53 2.98
C VAL A 93 -10.87 3.03 2.80
N ARG A 94 -12.02 3.40 2.24
CA ARG A 94 -12.40 4.81 2.03
C ARG A 94 -12.53 5.58 3.34
N ALA A 95 -13.18 4.99 4.35
CA ALA A 95 -13.31 5.61 5.67
C ALA A 95 -11.95 5.90 6.34
N VAL A 96 -10.98 4.98 6.19
CA VAL A 96 -9.60 5.17 6.69
C VAL A 96 -8.88 6.29 5.93
N SER A 97 -9.05 6.36 4.60
CA SER A 97 -8.48 7.44 3.78
C SER A 97 -8.97 8.82 4.24
N GLU A 98 -10.27 8.96 4.45
CA GLU A 98 -10.90 10.22 4.91
C GLU A 98 -10.40 10.62 6.30
N TYR A 99 -10.34 9.65 7.22
CA TYR A 99 -9.87 9.88 8.59
C TYR A 99 -8.40 10.32 8.63
N THR A 100 -7.54 9.66 7.83
CA THR A 100 -6.09 9.94 7.82
C THR A 100 -5.70 11.14 6.98
N ARG A 101 -6.63 11.73 6.20
CA ARG A 101 -6.38 12.82 5.24
C ARG A 101 -5.26 12.53 4.24
N ARG A 102 -5.00 11.25 3.98
CA ARG A 102 -3.97 10.77 3.06
C ARG A 102 -4.66 9.97 1.97
N PRO A 103 -4.60 10.40 0.70
CA PRO A 103 -5.27 9.72 -0.40
C PRO A 103 -4.95 8.22 -0.41
N ALA A 104 -5.98 7.40 -0.26
CA ALA A 104 -5.90 5.96 -0.40
C ALA A 104 -7.10 5.44 -1.18
N GLU A 105 -6.86 4.76 -2.29
CA GLU A 105 -7.91 4.19 -3.12
C GLU A 105 -7.58 2.74 -3.50
N ALA A 106 -8.63 1.93 -3.65
CA ALA A 106 -8.51 0.54 -4.02
C ALA A 106 -9.12 0.31 -5.40
N PHE A 107 -8.41 -0.43 -6.23
CA PHE A 107 -8.69 -0.65 -7.65
C PHE A 107 -8.82 -2.14 -7.95
N ALA A 108 -9.59 -2.46 -8.99
CA ALA A 108 -9.73 -3.83 -9.48
C ALA A 108 -8.48 -4.30 -10.23
N ASP A 109 -7.80 -3.38 -10.90
CA ASP A 109 -6.63 -3.66 -11.72
C ASP A 109 -5.48 -2.70 -11.44
N ARG A 110 -4.28 -3.17 -11.76
CA ARG A 110 -3.02 -2.45 -11.52
C ARG A 110 -2.86 -1.22 -12.40
N ASP A 111 -3.37 -1.24 -13.62
CA ASP A 111 -3.17 -0.15 -14.56
C ASP A 111 -3.96 1.08 -14.11
N ALA A 112 -5.23 0.91 -13.73
CA ALA A 112 -6.06 1.97 -13.15
C ALA A 112 -5.43 2.57 -11.88
N ALA A 113 -4.85 1.73 -11.03
CA ALA A 113 -4.14 2.18 -9.84
C ALA A 113 -2.92 3.06 -10.16
N LEU A 114 -2.12 2.67 -11.16
CA LEU A 114 -0.95 3.44 -11.60
C LEU A 114 -1.36 4.77 -12.24
N GLU A 115 -2.40 4.76 -13.07
CA GLU A 115 -2.96 5.97 -13.69
C GLU A 115 -3.45 6.96 -12.64
N TRP A 116 -4.13 6.49 -11.60
CA TRP A 116 -4.56 7.34 -10.50
C TRP A 116 -3.40 7.92 -9.70
N LEU A 117 -2.34 7.12 -9.44
CA LEU A 117 -1.16 7.58 -8.70
C LEU A 117 -0.42 8.71 -9.42
N VAL A 118 -0.38 8.71 -10.75
CA VAL A 118 0.20 9.82 -11.54
C VAL A 118 -0.52 11.14 -11.28
N LEU A 119 -1.79 11.11 -10.89
CA LEU A 119 -2.62 12.30 -10.64
C LEU A 119 -2.58 12.80 -9.19
N GLN A 120 -1.98 12.04 -8.26
CA GLN A 120 -1.81 12.45 -6.85
C GLN A 120 -0.54 13.26 -6.66
#